data_AF-A0A0F9IXQ0-F1
#
_entry.id   AF-A0A0F9IXQ0-F1
#
_cell.length_a   1.000
_cell.length_b   1.000
_cell.length_c   1.000
_cell.angle_alpha   90.00
_cell.angle_beta   90.00
_cell.angle_gamma   90.00
#
_symmetry.space_group_name_H-M   'P 1'
#
loop_
_entity.id
_entity.type
_entity.pdbx_description
1 polymer ?
#
loop_
_entity_poly.entity_id
_entity_poly.type
_entity_poly.pdbx_seq_one_letter_code
_entity_poly.pdbx_strand_id
1 'polypeptide(L)'
;MQVLGNSYLIIAEIPVHWMASASRIPKQQEDKLALYPVWLMDSLGTRAAIFVRCPACNASMGLFPSTAAEQQQWNIKEPEISLMMGCANCPGTYRLTNDTLYALSVLPPQKTHTLPRPLTFGVADGNQGMS
;
A
#
# COMPACT_ATOMS: atom_id res chain seq x y z
N MET A 1 16.51 3.02 -0.10
CA MET A 1 15.36 2.60 0.72
C MET A 1 14.42 3.79 0.81
N GLN A 2 13.22 3.69 0.25
CA GLN A 2 12.26 4.79 0.16
C GLN A 2 11.14 4.56 1.19
N VAL A 3 10.80 5.60 1.95
CA VAL A 3 9.68 5.56 2.92
C VAL A 3 8.44 6.10 2.22
N LEU A 4 7.32 5.40 2.38
CA LEU A 4 6.01 5.81 1.86
C LEU A 4 5.20 6.39 3.03
N GLY A 5 5.27 7.71 3.18
CA GLY A 5 4.75 8.41 4.36
C GLY A 5 5.57 8.13 5.62
N ASN A 6 4.91 7.99 6.78
CA ASN A 6 5.56 7.69 8.07
C ASN A 6 5.34 6.24 8.55
N SER A 7 4.67 5.40 7.74
CA SER A 7 4.15 4.11 8.20
C SER A 7 4.67 2.91 7.43
N TYR A 8 5.26 3.10 6.24
CA TYR A 8 5.68 2.00 5.38
C TYR A 8 7.10 2.19 4.83
N LEU A 9 7.89 1.12 4.85
CA LEU A 9 9.15 1.01 4.12
C LEU A 9 8.95 0.23 2.83
N ILE A 10 9.46 0.75 1.71
CA ILE A 10 9.55 0.01 0.45
C ILE A 10 10.73 -0.96 0.56
N ILE A 11 10.44 -2.27 0.51
CA ILE A 11 11.42 -3.35 0.61
C ILE A 11 11.87 -3.81 -0.79
N ALA A 12 10.94 -3.81 -1.74
CA ALA A 12 11.21 -4.21 -3.12
C ALA A 12 10.29 -3.48 -4.09
N GLU A 13 10.78 -3.29 -5.31
CA GLU A 13 10.06 -2.76 -6.45
C GLU A 13 9.98 -3.86 -7.50
N ILE A 14 8.77 -4.19 -7.92
CA ILE A 14 8.50 -5.28 -8.85
C ILE A 14 7.83 -4.67 -10.08
N PRO A 15 8.38 -4.87 -11.29
CA PRO A 15 7.78 -4.32 -12.50
C PRO A 15 6.39 -4.92 -12.75
N VAL A 16 5.48 -4.09 -13.24
CA VAL A 16 4.10 -4.47 -13.58
C VAL A 16 3.95 -4.55 -15.09
N HIS A 17 3.38 -5.65 -15.56
CA HIS A 17 3.08 -5.88 -16.97
C HIS A 17 1.61 -6.24 -17.12
N TRP A 18 0.80 -5.28 -17.56
CA TRP A 18 -0.62 -5.48 -17.79
C TRP A 18 -0.86 -6.48 -18.91
N MET A 19 -1.69 -7.48 -18.62
CA MET A 19 -2.01 -8.56 -19.52
C MET A 19 -3.47 -8.47 -19.95
N ALA A 20 -3.72 -8.72 -21.24
CA ALA A 20 -5.08 -8.80 -21.77
C ALA A 20 -5.88 -10.00 -21.25
N SER A 21 -5.21 -11.04 -20.73
CA SER A 21 -5.86 -12.24 -20.22
C SER A 21 -4.98 -13.01 -19.24
N ALA A 22 -5.60 -13.62 -18.23
CA ALA A 22 -4.93 -14.47 -17.24
C ALA A 22 -4.34 -15.75 -17.86
N SER A 23 -4.86 -16.21 -18.99
CA SER A 23 -4.31 -17.37 -19.74
C SER A 23 -2.93 -17.09 -20.35
N ARG A 24 -2.56 -15.81 -20.51
CA ARG A 24 -1.28 -15.38 -21.07
C ARG A 24 -0.23 -15.11 -20.01
N ILE A 25 -0.56 -15.24 -18.72
CA ILE A 25 0.40 -15.03 -17.64
C ILE A 25 1.53 -16.06 -17.81
N PRO A 26 2.79 -15.63 -17.93
CA PRO A 26 3.91 -16.54 -18.01
C PRO A 26 3.92 -17.48 -16.81
N LYS A 27 4.13 -18.78 -17.06
CA LYS A 27 4.48 -19.70 -15.97
C LYS A 27 5.78 -19.15 -15.39
N GLN A 28 5.79 -18.76 -14.11
CA GLN A 28 6.90 -18.07 -13.46
C GLN A 28 8.23 -18.66 -13.92
N GLN A 29 9.00 -17.88 -14.69
CA GLN A 29 10.39 -18.18 -14.94
C GLN A 29 11.15 -17.66 -13.70
N GLU A 30 11.97 -18.52 -13.11
CA GLU A 30 12.63 -18.29 -11.81
C GLU A 30 13.49 -17.01 -11.76
N ASP A 31 13.90 -16.48 -12.92
CA ASP A 31 14.91 -15.41 -13.00
C ASP A 31 14.38 -13.96 -13.08
N LYS A 32 13.08 -13.73 -13.29
CA LYS A 32 12.52 -12.36 -13.32
C LYS A 32 11.20 -12.26 -12.58
N LEU A 33 11.26 -11.70 -11.37
CA LEU A 33 10.08 -11.37 -10.60
C LEU A 33 9.37 -10.17 -11.27
N ALA A 34 8.21 -10.42 -11.87
CA ALA A 34 7.32 -9.39 -12.41
C ALA A 34 5.87 -9.71 -12.03
N LEU A 35 5.05 -8.67 -11.92
CA LEU A 35 3.63 -8.80 -11.66
C LEU A 35 2.86 -8.72 -12.98
N TYR A 36 1.84 -9.56 -13.13
CA TYR A 36 1.02 -9.63 -14.35
C TYR A 36 -0.47 -9.39 -14.06
N PRO A 37 -0.91 -8.14 -13.81
CA PRO A 37 -2.32 -7.84 -13.59
C PRO A 37 -3.16 -8.04 -14.84
N VAL A 38 -4.41 -8.42 -14.63
CA VAL A 38 -5.40 -8.61 -15.69
C VAL A 38 -6.67 -7.88 -15.32
N TRP A 39 -7.19 -7.05 -16.22
CA TRP A 39 -8.53 -6.50 -16.11
C TRP A 39 -9.57 -7.61 -16.30
N LEU A 40 -10.43 -7.78 -15.30
CA LEU A 40 -11.61 -8.62 -15.39
C LEU A 40 -12.80 -7.77 -15.80
N MET A 41 -13.44 -8.16 -16.89
CA MET A 41 -14.63 -7.50 -17.42
C MET A 41 -15.88 -8.25 -16.96
N ASP A 42 -16.97 -7.54 -16.69
CA ASP A 42 -18.28 -8.16 -16.50
C ASP A 42 -18.92 -8.60 -17.83
N SER A 43 -20.13 -9.15 -17.77
CA SER A 43 -20.87 -9.61 -18.95
C SER A 43 -21.26 -8.49 -19.92
N LEU A 44 -21.18 -7.23 -19.49
CA LEU A 44 -21.51 -6.05 -20.29
C LEU A 44 -20.25 -5.39 -20.89
N GLY A 45 -19.06 -5.94 -20.62
CA GLY A 45 -17.80 -5.35 -21.08
C GLY A 45 -17.33 -4.18 -20.23
N THR A 46 -17.74 -4.14 -18.96
CA THR A 46 -17.34 -3.12 -17.98
C THR A 46 -16.20 -3.64 -17.11
N ARG A 47 -15.21 -2.81 -16.76
CA ARG A 47 -14.12 -3.23 -15.86
C ARG A 47 -14.67 -3.48 -14.46
N ALA A 48 -14.68 -4.72 -14.00
CA ALA A 48 -15.28 -5.12 -12.72
C ALA A 48 -14.24 -5.35 -11.62
N ALA A 49 -13.07 -5.87 -11.98
CA ALA A 49 -12.02 -6.20 -11.03
C ALA A 49 -10.64 -6.25 -11.71
N ILE A 50 -9.58 -6.29 -10.90
CA ILE A 50 -8.23 -6.63 -11.36
C ILE A 50 -7.84 -7.94 -10.72
N PHE A 51 -7.46 -8.92 -11.53
CA PHE A 51 -6.84 -10.15 -11.07
C PHE A 51 -5.33 -9.98 -11.00
N VAL A 52 -4.72 -10.34 -9.88
CA VAL A 52 -3.27 -10.43 -9.70
C VAL A 52 -2.90 -11.69 -8.92
N ARG A 53 -1.64 -12.10 -8.97
CA ARG A 53 -1.10 -13.14 -8.09
C ARG A 53 -0.12 -12.54 -7.10
N CYS A 54 -0.19 -12.98 -5.85
CA CYS A 54 0.75 -12.54 -4.82
C CYS A 54 2.18 -12.92 -5.21
N PRO A 55 3.15 -11.99 -5.25
CA PRO A 55 4.52 -12.31 -5.63
C PRO A 55 5.23 -13.21 -4.62
N ALA A 56 4.78 -13.25 -3.36
CA ALA A 56 5.42 -14.03 -2.31
C ALA A 56 4.89 -15.47 -2.19
N CYS A 57 3.58 -15.69 -2.33
CA CYS A 57 2.96 -17.00 -2.14
C CYS A 57 2.15 -17.50 -3.34
N ASN A 58 2.13 -16.75 -4.45
CA ASN A 58 1.43 -17.07 -5.69
C ASN A 58 -0.10 -17.24 -5.58
N ALA A 59 -0.69 -16.86 -4.44
CA ALA A 59 -2.13 -16.88 -4.21
C ALA A 59 -2.85 -15.88 -5.12
N SER A 60 -4.06 -16.23 -5.57
CA SER A 60 -4.93 -15.33 -6.34
C SER A 60 -5.44 -14.19 -5.47
N MET A 61 -5.40 -12.97 -6.01
CA MET A 61 -5.94 -11.79 -5.37
C MET A 61 -6.81 -11.03 -6.38
N GLY A 62 -7.97 -10.57 -5.92
CA GLY A 62 -8.88 -9.72 -6.69
C GLY A 62 -8.92 -8.32 -6.07
N LEU A 63 -8.73 -7.30 -6.89
CA LEU A 63 -8.92 -5.90 -6.51
C LEU A 63 -10.24 -5.42 -7.12
N PHE A 64 -11.05 -4.80 -6.29
CA PHE A 64 -12.37 -4.31 -6.65
C PHE A 64 -12.44 -2.81 -6.38
N PRO A 65 -13.26 -2.06 -7.13
CA PRO A 65 -13.48 -0.67 -6.81
C PRO A 65 -14.23 -0.59 -5.48
N SER A 66 -13.74 0.25 -4.59
CA SER A 66 -14.31 0.44 -3.25
C SER A 66 -15.49 1.40 -3.25
N THR A 67 -15.65 2.19 -4.32
CA THR A 67 -16.73 3.19 -4.44
C THR A 67 -17.32 3.22 -5.85
N ALA A 68 -18.55 3.72 -5.97
CA ALA A 68 -19.19 3.95 -7.27
C ALA A 68 -18.42 4.96 -8.14
N ALA A 69 -17.79 5.97 -7.52
CA ALA A 69 -16.95 6.94 -8.22
C ALA A 69 -15.70 6.28 -8.82
N GLU A 70 -15.05 5.40 -8.07
CA GLU A 70 -13.91 4.61 -8.56
C GLU A 70 -14.32 3.67 -9.71
N GLN A 71 -15.48 2.99 -9.58
CA GLN A 71 -16.03 2.17 -10.64
C GLN A 71 -16.30 2.98 -11.93
N GLN A 72 -16.82 4.20 -11.82
CA GLN A 72 -17.01 5.09 -12.96
C GLN A 72 -15.67 5.51 -13.60
N GLN A 73 -14.66 5.82 -12.79
CA GLN A 73 -13.32 6.14 -13.28
C GLN A 73 -12.70 4.96 -14.05
N TRP A 74 -12.89 3.74 -13.55
CA TRP A 74 -12.45 2.53 -14.25
C TRP A 74 -13.13 2.36 -15.61
N ASN A 75 -14.33 2.90 -15.80
CA ASN A 75 -15.10 2.75 -17.04
C ASN A 75 -14.76 3.79 -18.11
N ILE A 76 -14.37 5.00 -17.72
CA ILE A 76 -14.13 6.12 -18.65
C ILE A 76 -12.83 5.92 -19.45
N LYS A 77 -11.75 5.49 -18.78
CA LYS A 77 -10.42 5.25 -19.36
C LYS A 77 -9.73 4.20 -18.50
N GLU A 78 -8.64 3.60 -18.99
CA GLU A 78 -7.74 2.87 -18.10
C GLU A 78 -7.33 3.83 -16.96
N PRO A 79 -7.75 3.54 -15.72
CA PRO A 79 -7.56 4.46 -14.61
C PRO A 79 -6.08 4.48 -14.21
N GLU A 80 -5.65 5.58 -13.61
CA GLU A 80 -4.39 5.60 -12.88
C GLU A 80 -4.54 4.74 -11.63
N ILE A 81 -3.91 3.57 -11.63
CA ILE A 81 -3.94 2.67 -10.48
C ILE A 81 -2.96 3.18 -9.43
N SER A 82 -3.45 3.36 -8.21
CA SER A 82 -2.63 3.52 -7.00
C SER A 82 -3.39 2.92 -5.83
N LEU A 83 -3.26 1.60 -5.65
CA LEU A 83 -4.05 0.82 -4.70
C LEU A 83 -3.15 0.16 -3.65
N MET A 84 -3.61 0.15 -2.40
CA MET A 84 -3.03 -0.66 -1.34
C MET A 84 -3.71 -2.02 -1.29
N MET A 85 -2.95 -3.10 -1.19
CA MET A 85 -3.49 -4.46 -1.10
C MET A 85 -2.70 -5.31 -0.10
N GLY A 86 -3.41 -6.18 0.60
CA GLY A 86 -2.83 -7.25 1.40
C GLY A 86 -3.10 -8.61 0.76
N CYS A 87 -2.22 -9.58 1.00
CA CYS A 87 -2.49 -10.97 0.66
C CYS A 87 -3.31 -11.64 1.77
N ALA A 88 -4.33 -12.40 1.42
CA ALA A 88 -5.09 -13.18 2.40
C ALA A 88 -4.32 -14.42 2.90
N ASN A 89 -3.32 -14.89 2.14
CA ASN A 89 -2.58 -16.14 2.43
C ASN A 89 -1.21 -15.90 3.09
N CYS A 90 -0.69 -14.67 3.09
CA CYS A 90 0.60 -14.34 3.68
C CYS A 90 0.59 -12.90 4.23
N PRO A 91 1.51 -12.52 5.13
CA PRO A 91 1.54 -11.17 5.72
C PRO A 91 2.02 -10.08 4.73
N GLY A 92 2.07 -10.36 3.43
CA GLY A 92 2.54 -9.44 2.42
C GLY A 92 1.57 -8.27 2.23
N THR A 93 2.10 -7.05 2.35
CA THR A 93 1.39 -5.81 2.04
C THR A 93 2.07 -5.14 0.85
N TYR A 94 1.28 -4.63 -0.09
CA TYR A 94 1.78 -4.06 -1.33
C TYR A 94 1.04 -2.78 -1.72
N ARG A 95 1.74 -1.90 -2.42
CA ARG A 95 1.11 -0.79 -3.18
C ARG A 95 1.30 -1.07 -4.67
N LEU A 96 0.21 -1.19 -5.41
CA LEU A 96 0.23 -1.33 -6.86
C LEU A 96 0.04 0.02 -7.51
N THR A 97 0.92 0.35 -8.46
CA THR A 97 0.71 1.39 -9.45
C THR A 97 0.57 0.78 -10.84
N ASN A 98 0.41 1.62 -11.88
CA ASN A 98 0.36 1.15 -13.26
C ASN A 98 1.63 0.38 -13.67
N ASP A 99 2.80 0.81 -13.19
CA ASP A 99 4.08 0.30 -13.70
C ASP A 99 4.88 -0.46 -12.65
N THR A 100 4.55 -0.30 -11.36
CA THR A 100 5.33 -0.85 -10.25
C THR A 100 4.45 -1.38 -9.13
N LEU A 101 4.83 -2.54 -8.59
CA LEU A 101 4.33 -3.04 -7.32
C LEU A 101 5.42 -2.85 -6.26
N TYR A 102 5.09 -2.05 -5.25
CA TYR A 102 5.95 -1.81 -4.09
C TYR A 102 5.61 -2.82 -2.99
N ALA A 103 6.55 -3.69 -2.62
CA ALA A 103 6.42 -4.52 -1.43
C ALA A 103 6.72 -3.70 -0.19
N LEU A 104 5.81 -3.72 0.78
CA LEU A 104 5.83 -2.82 1.94
C LEU A 104 6.09 -3.59 3.24
N SER A 105 6.91 -2.99 4.11
CA SER A 105 6.99 -3.35 5.53
C SER A 105 6.30 -2.28 6.35
N VAL A 106 5.50 -2.68 7.33
CA VAL A 106 4.89 -1.75 8.29
C VAL A 106 5.96 -1.32 9.29
N LEU A 107 6.18 -0.02 9.41
CA LEU A 107 7.00 0.54 10.46
C LEU A 107 6.25 0.47 11.80
N PRO A 108 6.92 0.09 12.91
CA PRO A 108 6.30 0.21 14.22
C PRO A 108 5.91 1.68 14.46
N PRO A 109 4.78 1.95 15.13
CA PRO A 109 4.35 3.30 15.41
C PRO A 109 5.48 4.03 16.15
N GLN A 110 5.93 5.16 15.58
CA GLN A 110 6.90 5.99 16.27
C GLN A 110 6.26 6.43 17.58
N LYS A 111 6.82 5.96 18.71
CA LYS A 111 6.43 6.47 20.03
C LYS A 111 6.63 7.98 19.96
N THR A 112 5.55 8.74 20.02
CA THR A 112 5.65 10.16 20.29
C THR A 112 6.44 10.28 21.58
N HIS A 113 7.63 10.88 21.52
CA HIS A 113 8.36 11.22 22.71
C HIS A 113 7.44 12.17 23.47
N THR A 114 6.79 11.69 24.52
CA THR A 114 6.08 12.56 25.47
C THR A 114 7.14 13.52 25.97
N LEU A 115 7.09 14.77 25.51
CA LEU A 115 7.89 15.84 26.09
C LEU A 115 7.63 15.77 27.60
N PRO A 116 8.67 15.75 28.45
CA PRO A 116 8.44 15.84 29.88
C PRO A 116 7.65 17.13 30.11
N ARG A 117 6.52 17.00 30.83
CA ARG A 117 5.74 18.15 31.31
C ARG A 117 6.72 19.24 31.77
N PRO A 118 6.48 20.52 31.45
CA PRO A 118 7.27 21.58 32.03
C PRO A 118 7.23 21.38 33.55
N LEU A 119 8.42 21.27 34.15
CA LEU A 119 8.57 21.21 35.60
C LEU A 119 7.86 22.44 36.15
N THR A 120 6.70 22.22 36.77
CA THR A 120 6.12 23.15 37.71
C THR A 120 7.15 23.33 38.82
N PHE A 121 7.92 24.41 38.75
CA PHE A 121 8.66 24.92 39.91
C PHE A 121 7.62 25.44 40.89
N GLY A 122 7.16 24.53 41.75
CA GLY A 122 6.43 24.89 42.95
C GLY A 122 7.39 25.43 44.00
N VAL A 123 7.23 26.73 44.27
CA VAL A 123 7.30 27.39 45.58
C VAL A 123 8.66 27.48 46.30
N ALA A 124 9.07 28.72 46.61
CA ALA A 124 9.67 29.04 47.89
C ALA A 124 9.21 30.44 48.33
N ASP A 125 8.22 30.48 49.24
CA ASP A 125 8.02 31.58 50.17
C ASP A 125 9.31 31.78 51.00
N GLY A 126 9.71 33.04 51.21
CA GLY A 126 10.95 33.37 51.93
C GLY A 126 11.16 34.86 52.18
N ASN A 127 10.28 35.43 53.00
CA ASN A 127 10.31 36.67 53.77
C ASN A 127 11.63 37.49 53.98
N GLN A 128 11.42 38.82 54.09
CA GLN A 128 12.08 39.85 54.93
C GLN A 128 13.34 40.63 54.46
N GLY A 129 13.20 41.97 54.39
CA GLY A 129 14.10 42.91 55.08
C GLY A 129 14.74 44.06 54.27
N MET A 130 14.30 45.31 54.58
CA MET A 130 15.05 46.59 54.61
C MET A 130 15.89 47.00 53.38
N SER A 131 15.62 48.14 52.75
CA SER A 131 15.91 49.48 53.30
C SER A 131 15.12 50.58 52.59
#